data_AF-A0A212PYE2-F1
#
_entry.id   AF-A0A212PYE2-F1
#
_cell.length_a   1.000
_cell.length_b   1.000
_cell.length_c   1.000
_cell.angle_alpha   90.00
_cell.angle_beta   90.00
_cell.angle_gamma   90.00
#
_symmetry.space_group_name_H-M   'P 1'
#
loop_
_entity.id
_entity.type
_entity.pdbx_description
1 polymer ?
#
loop_
_entity_poly.entity_id
_entity_poly.type
_entity_poly.pdbx_seq_one_letter_code
_entity_poly.pdbx_strand_id
1 'polypeptide(L)'
;MTLLSLRRLWALARTPCWRRRDRTLAAVILAALLLVYSGRLHAQGAAEADAAAAARACIAAKQKGGDLCNDVGACLADYRKRFPNGASRADLDSTAGRLTLGCAFARDEQSFDVAKSCAAAASSACAAQSCLAQYRRDFPTGLHSSEALQLETARLQDCVRESERAKPRAAPSATPLADGDYLGDAAPAPACGVVRQRIDISACGGRIQWRHKAPLAASLPPAPVQWEGEIDASGDLRASVRGNASFVAHGHVGATERRIEMRYPDCASAIGVAITGQLASGCSQKPP
;
A
#
# COMPACT_ATOMS: atom_id res chain seq x y z
N MET A 1 39.46 -37.07 -21.26
CA MET A 1 40.26 -37.02 -22.49
C MET A 1 39.57 -36.09 -23.46
N THR A 2 40.11 -34.90 -23.66
CA THR A 2 39.58 -33.93 -24.63
C THR A 2 39.74 -34.47 -26.06
N LEU A 3 38.78 -34.18 -26.94
CA LEU A 3 38.75 -34.60 -28.36
C LEU A 3 40.08 -34.36 -29.12
N LEU A 4 40.89 -33.39 -28.67
CA LEU A 4 42.24 -33.12 -29.16
C LEU A 4 43.23 -34.27 -28.95
N SER A 5 43.07 -35.06 -27.89
CA SER A 5 43.94 -36.21 -27.57
C SER A 5 43.69 -37.38 -28.52
N LEU A 6 42.42 -37.60 -28.87
CA LEU A 6 42.01 -38.64 -29.82
C LEU A 6 42.46 -38.32 -31.25
N ARG A 7 42.39 -37.04 -31.67
CA ARG A 7 42.88 -36.62 -33.00
C ARG A 7 44.39 -36.80 -33.16
N ARG A 8 45.19 -36.52 -32.12
CA ARG A 8 46.66 -36.74 -32.16
C ARG A 8 47.01 -38.23 -32.20
N LEU A 9 46.30 -39.08 -31.46
CA LEU A 9 46.45 -40.54 -31.53
C LEU A 9 46.06 -41.09 -32.92
N TRP A 10 45.03 -40.52 -33.55
CA TRP A 10 44.61 -40.91 -34.91
C TRP A 10 45.60 -40.47 -36.00
N ALA A 11 46.25 -39.31 -35.84
CA ALA A 11 47.26 -38.82 -36.77
C ALA A 11 48.55 -39.67 -36.75
N LEU A 12 48.96 -40.14 -35.57
CA LEU A 12 50.12 -41.04 -35.41
C LEU A 12 49.88 -42.45 -35.98
N ALA A 13 48.62 -42.89 -36.05
CA ALA A 13 48.28 -44.21 -36.62
C ALA A 13 48.36 -44.27 -38.16
N ARG A 14 48.55 -43.14 -38.87
CA ARG A 14 48.57 -43.06 -40.34
C ARG A 14 49.95 -43.12 -40.99
N THR A 15 51.05 -43.16 -40.22
CA THR A 15 52.40 -43.28 -40.80
C THR A 15 52.70 -44.72 -41.26
N PRO A 16 53.17 -44.94 -42.51
CA PRO A 16 53.23 -46.27 -43.15
C PRO A 16 54.36 -47.22 -42.68
N CYS A 17 55.22 -46.82 -41.73
CA CYS A 17 56.37 -47.63 -41.28
C CYS A 17 56.08 -48.61 -40.13
N TRP A 18 54.83 -48.72 -39.66
CA TRP A 18 54.49 -49.63 -38.55
C TRP A 18 54.28 -51.07 -39.04
N ARG A 19 55.15 -51.98 -38.57
CA ARG A 19 55.10 -53.43 -38.86
C ARG A 19 53.74 -54.01 -38.44
N ARG A 20 53.31 -55.07 -39.12
CA ARG A 20 52.05 -55.82 -38.88
C ARG A 20 51.80 -56.17 -37.39
N ARG A 21 52.86 -56.34 -36.60
CA ARG A 21 52.82 -56.70 -35.16
C ARG A 21 52.35 -55.56 -34.25
N ASP A 22 52.56 -54.31 -34.67
CA ASP A 22 52.25 -53.15 -33.83
C ASP A 22 50.77 -52.71 -33.96
N ARG A 23 50.12 -53.06 -35.07
CA ARG A 23 48.68 -52.82 -35.28
C ARG A 23 47.80 -53.66 -34.34
N THR A 24 48.19 -54.91 -34.08
CA THR A 24 47.49 -55.78 -33.13
C THR A 24 47.60 -55.28 -31.70
N LEU A 25 48.78 -54.76 -31.30
CA LEU A 25 48.97 -54.20 -29.95
C LEU A 25 48.12 -52.94 -29.74
N ALA A 26 48.11 -52.02 -30.71
CA ALA A 26 47.29 -50.81 -30.64
C ALA A 26 45.79 -51.12 -30.56
N ALA A 27 45.30 -52.11 -31.32
CA ALA A 27 43.91 -52.54 -31.28
C ALA A 27 43.52 -53.15 -29.92
N VAL A 28 44.38 -53.98 -29.33
CA VAL A 28 44.16 -54.56 -27.99
C VAL A 28 44.14 -53.48 -26.91
N ILE A 29 45.06 -52.51 -26.95
CA ILE A 29 45.08 -51.39 -26.01
C ILE A 29 43.81 -50.54 -26.13
N LEU A 30 43.37 -50.23 -27.36
CA LEU A 30 42.15 -49.46 -27.58
C LEU A 30 40.91 -50.20 -27.06
N ALA A 31 40.81 -51.52 -27.31
CA ALA A 31 39.72 -52.35 -26.82
C ALA A 31 39.69 -52.41 -25.28
N ALA A 32 40.84 -52.57 -24.63
CA ALA A 32 40.95 -52.55 -23.17
C ALA A 32 40.53 -51.18 -22.59
N LEU A 33 40.96 -50.08 -23.20
CA LEU A 33 40.56 -48.73 -22.79
C LEU A 33 39.06 -48.50 -22.96
N LEU A 34 38.44 -49.00 -24.04
CA LEU A 34 37.00 -48.92 -24.26
C LEU A 34 36.21 -49.73 -23.23
N LEU A 35 36.68 -50.93 -22.85
CA LEU A 35 36.04 -51.73 -21.79
C LEU A 35 36.11 -51.03 -20.43
N VAL A 36 37.27 -50.47 -20.07
CA VAL A 36 37.43 -49.72 -18.81
C VAL A 36 36.56 -48.46 -18.81
N TYR A 37 36.50 -47.73 -19.92
CA TYR A 37 35.68 -46.54 -20.05
C TYR A 37 34.18 -46.87 -19.94
N SER A 38 33.73 -47.91 -20.64
CA SER A 38 32.36 -48.42 -20.56
C SER A 38 31.99 -48.81 -19.14
N GLY A 39 32.86 -49.55 -18.44
CA GLY A 39 32.63 -49.95 -17.04
C GLY A 39 32.48 -48.75 -16.10
N ARG A 40 33.32 -47.72 -16.27
CA ARG A 40 33.21 -46.47 -15.48
C ARG A 40 31.92 -45.72 -15.74
N LEU A 41 31.46 -45.65 -16.99
CA LEU A 41 30.18 -45.01 -17.33
C LEU A 41 28.98 -45.74 -16.70
N HIS A 42 28.97 -47.08 -16.73
CA HIS A 42 27.90 -47.85 -16.08
C HIS A 42 27.92 -47.67 -14.56
N ALA A 43 29.10 -47.71 -13.93
CA ALA A 43 29.24 -47.48 -12.49
C ALA A 43 28.80 -46.06 -12.09
N GLN A 44 29.10 -45.05 -12.90
CA GLN A 44 28.61 -43.68 -12.69
C GLN A 44 27.09 -43.59 -12.83
N GLY A 45 26.51 -44.26 -13.84
CA GLY A 45 25.05 -44.31 -14.02
C GLY A 45 24.32 -44.98 -12.86
N ALA A 46 24.85 -46.10 -12.34
CA ALA A 46 24.29 -46.78 -11.17
C ALA A 46 24.35 -45.89 -9.92
N ALA A 47 25.51 -45.26 -9.66
CA ALA A 47 25.65 -44.35 -8.52
C ALA A 47 24.76 -43.11 -8.62
N GLU A 48 24.52 -42.60 -9.83
CA GLU A 48 23.57 -41.51 -10.06
C GLU A 48 22.13 -41.97 -9.77
N ALA A 49 21.74 -43.15 -10.27
CA ALA A 49 20.40 -43.70 -10.07
C ALA A 49 20.10 -43.91 -8.57
N ASP A 50 21.05 -44.44 -7.81
CA ASP A 50 20.91 -44.63 -6.36
C ASP A 50 20.76 -43.28 -5.63
N ALA A 51 21.57 -42.28 -5.99
CA ALA A 51 21.48 -40.95 -5.41
C ALA A 51 20.14 -40.27 -5.75
N ALA A 52 19.65 -40.44 -6.99
CA ALA A 52 18.34 -39.94 -7.39
C ALA A 52 17.20 -40.65 -6.64
N ALA A 53 17.29 -41.96 -6.44
CA ALA A 53 16.33 -42.73 -5.65
C ALA A 53 16.29 -42.25 -4.19
N ALA A 54 17.45 -42.01 -3.57
CA ALA A 54 17.55 -41.46 -2.23
C ALA A 54 16.91 -40.06 -2.12
N ALA A 55 17.16 -39.18 -3.09
CA ALA A 55 16.54 -37.86 -3.17
C ALA A 55 15.00 -37.95 -3.25
N ARG A 56 14.47 -38.82 -4.12
CA ARG A 56 13.02 -39.06 -4.23
C ARG A 56 12.42 -39.61 -2.93
N ALA A 57 13.11 -40.55 -2.28
CA ALA A 57 12.67 -41.12 -1.01
C ALA A 57 12.61 -40.06 0.09
N CYS A 58 13.61 -39.17 0.17
CA CYS A 58 13.59 -38.02 1.09
C CYS A 58 12.39 -37.09 0.83
N ILE A 59 12.14 -36.73 -0.43
CA ILE A 59 10.99 -35.91 -0.81
C ILE A 59 9.68 -36.59 -0.39
N ALA A 60 9.51 -37.88 -0.69
CA ALA A 60 8.32 -38.64 -0.33
C ALA A 60 8.12 -38.75 1.20
N ALA A 61 9.22 -38.87 1.97
CA ALA A 61 9.16 -38.87 3.43
C ALA A 61 8.69 -37.52 3.98
N LYS A 62 9.24 -36.40 3.46
CA LYS A 62 8.78 -35.05 3.80
C LYS A 62 7.32 -34.82 3.43
N GLN A 63 6.86 -35.37 2.29
CA GLN A 63 5.46 -35.33 1.89
C GLN A 63 4.55 -35.99 2.92
N LYS A 64 4.90 -37.21 3.36
CA LYS A 64 4.12 -37.93 4.38
C LYS A 64 4.14 -37.26 5.75
N GLY A 65 5.23 -36.56 6.09
CA GLY A 65 5.39 -35.88 7.37
C GLY A 65 4.77 -34.47 7.45
N GLY A 66 4.22 -33.93 6.35
CA GLY A 66 3.66 -32.57 6.31
C GLY A 66 4.69 -31.44 6.33
N ASP A 67 5.99 -31.74 6.34
CA ASP A 67 7.10 -30.76 6.40
C ASP A 67 7.65 -30.41 5.00
N LEU A 68 6.77 -30.39 4.00
CA LEU A 68 7.14 -30.10 2.61
C LEU A 68 7.65 -28.69 2.40
N CYS A 69 7.21 -27.76 3.24
CA CYS A 69 7.36 -26.33 2.97
C CYS A 69 8.68 -25.74 3.47
N ASN A 70 9.46 -26.51 4.24
CA ASN A 70 10.65 -25.98 4.88
C ASN A 70 11.96 -26.47 4.26
N ASP A 71 12.00 -27.63 3.57
CA ASP A 71 13.32 -28.18 3.21
C ASP A 71 13.40 -29.23 2.08
N VAL A 72 12.58 -29.09 1.03
CA VAL A 72 12.74 -29.96 -0.18
C VAL A 72 14.12 -29.74 -0.84
N GLY A 73 14.71 -28.56 -0.65
CA GLY A 73 16.06 -28.23 -1.13
C GLY A 73 17.16 -29.13 -0.52
N ALA A 74 17.10 -29.43 0.78
CA ALA A 74 18.07 -30.31 1.43
C ALA A 74 18.04 -31.74 0.87
N CYS A 75 16.85 -32.26 0.52
CA CYS A 75 16.73 -33.58 -0.11
C CYS A 75 17.50 -33.69 -1.43
N LEU A 76 17.70 -32.58 -2.14
CA LEU A 76 18.40 -32.53 -3.43
C LEU A 76 19.88 -32.12 -3.32
N ALA A 77 20.33 -31.64 -2.16
CA ALA A 77 21.64 -31.02 -2.01
C ALA A 77 22.80 -31.96 -2.35
N ASP A 78 22.78 -33.19 -1.81
CA ASP A 78 23.84 -34.18 -2.09
C ASP A 78 23.83 -34.62 -3.56
N TYR A 79 22.65 -34.87 -4.13
CA TYR A 79 22.51 -35.23 -5.54
C TYR A 79 23.08 -34.14 -6.46
N ARG A 80 22.69 -32.87 -6.26
CA ARG A 80 23.17 -31.73 -7.06
C ARG A 80 24.68 -31.53 -6.95
N LYS A 81 25.26 -31.79 -5.78
CA LYS A 81 26.70 -31.69 -5.53
C LYS A 81 27.47 -32.79 -6.27
N ARG A 82 26.99 -34.04 -6.22
CA ARG A 82 27.68 -35.20 -6.81
C ARG A 82 27.45 -35.33 -8.31
N PHE A 83 26.29 -34.91 -8.79
CA PHE A 83 25.86 -35.08 -10.19
C PHE A 83 25.30 -33.76 -10.75
N PRO A 84 26.13 -32.72 -10.92
CA PRO A 84 25.68 -31.41 -11.41
C PRO A 84 25.06 -31.48 -12.81
N ASN A 85 25.45 -32.46 -13.62
CA ASN A 85 24.86 -32.70 -14.95
C ASN A 85 24.18 -34.07 -15.05
N GLY A 86 23.71 -34.62 -13.92
CA GLY A 86 23.03 -35.91 -13.88
C GLY A 86 21.74 -35.92 -14.71
N ALA A 87 21.44 -37.05 -15.34
CA ALA A 87 20.25 -37.24 -16.15
C ALA A 87 18.94 -37.03 -15.36
N SER A 88 18.92 -37.34 -14.05
CA SER A 88 17.73 -37.16 -13.21
C SER A 88 17.56 -35.74 -12.65
N ARG A 89 18.51 -34.83 -12.88
CA ARG A 89 18.51 -33.50 -12.26
C ARG A 89 17.26 -32.68 -12.62
N ALA A 90 16.91 -32.63 -13.91
CA ALA A 90 15.77 -31.83 -14.37
C ALA A 90 14.43 -32.30 -13.76
N ASP A 91 14.23 -33.62 -13.67
CA ASP A 91 13.04 -34.22 -13.05
C ASP A 91 12.94 -33.91 -11.55
N LEU A 92 14.05 -34.06 -10.82
CA LEU A 92 14.14 -33.75 -9.40
C LEU A 92 13.90 -32.26 -9.12
N ASP A 93 14.55 -31.38 -9.89
CA ASP A 93 14.40 -29.94 -9.77
C ASP A 93 12.96 -29.49 -10.11
N SER A 94 12.35 -30.07 -11.14
CA SER A 94 10.93 -29.82 -11.50
C SER A 94 9.97 -30.27 -10.39
N THR A 95 10.20 -31.46 -9.83
CA THR A 95 9.39 -31.96 -8.72
C THR A 95 9.52 -31.09 -7.48
N ALA A 96 10.74 -30.68 -7.13
CA ALA A 96 10.96 -29.75 -6.03
C ALA A 96 10.27 -28.39 -6.28
N GLY A 97 10.39 -27.84 -7.49
CA GLY A 97 9.74 -26.58 -7.86
C GLY A 97 8.22 -26.63 -7.71
N ARG A 98 7.57 -27.71 -8.19
CA ARG A 98 6.12 -27.91 -8.01
C ARG A 98 5.71 -27.97 -6.55
N LEU A 99 6.49 -28.65 -5.71
CA LEU A 99 6.20 -28.77 -4.27
C LEU A 99 6.38 -27.43 -3.55
N THR A 100 7.44 -26.69 -3.87
CA THR A 100 7.67 -25.34 -3.33
C THR A 100 6.52 -24.39 -3.69
N LEU A 101 6.04 -24.43 -4.94
CA LEU A 101 4.88 -23.64 -5.37
C LEU A 101 3.61 -24.04 -4.63
N GLY A 102 3.33 -25.34 -4.51
CA GLY A 102 2.17 -25.84 -3.75
C GLY A 102 2.18 -25.38 -2.30
N CYS A 103 3.36 -25.35 -1.67
CA CYS A 103 3.55 -24.82 -0.31
C CYS A 103 3.32 -23.32 -0.20
N ALA A 104 3.76 -22.54 -1.18
CA ALA A 104 3.48 -21.10 -1.22
C ALA A 104 1.97 -20.86 -1.26
N PHE A 105 1.24 -21.59 -2.11
CA PHE A 105 -0.23 -21.49 -2.19
C PHE A 105 -0.93 -21.92 -0.89
N ALA A 106 -0.52 -23.03 -0.28
CA ALA A 106 -1.12 -23.48 0.99
C ALA A 106 -0.89 -22.46 2.12
N ARG A 107 0.29 -21.85 2.19
CA ARG A 107 0.61 -20.81 3.20
C ARG A 107 -0.20 -19.53 2.96
N ASP A 108 -0.36 -19.14 1.70
CA ASP A 108 -1.16 -18.01 1.29
C ASP A 108 -2.64 -18.20 1.68
N GLU A 109 -3.23 -19.34 1.33
CA GLU A 109 -4.60 -19.74 1.72
C GLU A 109 -4.79 -19.66 3.24
N GLN A 110 -3.92 -20.31 4.00
CA GLN A 110 -4.00 -20.33 5.47
C GLN A 110 -3.88 -18.93 6.07
N SER A 111 -2.97 -18.10 5.54
CA SER A 111 -2.78 -16.74 6.03
C SER A 111 -3.98 -15.86 5.73
N PHE A 112 -4.62 -16.07 4.57
CA PHE A 112 -5.84 -15.38 4.20
C PHE A 112 -7.02 -15.77 5.10
N ASP A 113 -7.20 -17.07 5.38
CA ASP A 113 -8.24 -17.56 6.30
C ASP A 113 -8.09 -17.00 7.72
N VAL A 114 -6.85 -16.91 8.22
CA VAL A 114 -6.55 -16.26 9.50
C VAL A 114 -6.92 -14.77 9.45
N ALA A 115 -6.56 -14.06 8.38
CA ALA A 115 -6.89 -12.65 8.22
C ALA A 115 -8.41 -12.41 8.15
N LYS A 116 -9.15 -13.27 7.44
CA LYS A 116 -10.63 -13.24 7.39
C LYS A 116 -11.25 -13.48 8.75
N SER A 117 -10.76 -14.49 9.47
CA SER A 117 -11.26 -14.81 10.81
C SER A 117 -10.99 -13.68 11.81
N CYS A 118 -9.79 -13.08 11.75
CA CYS A 118 -9.43 -11.89 12.53
C CYS A 118 -10.36 -10.71 12.22
N ALA A 119 -10.58 -10.41 10.93
CA ALA A 119 -11.45 -9.33 10.50
C ALA A 119 -12.93 -9.55 10.90
N ALA A 120 -13.39 -10.80 10.94
CA ALA A 120 -14.73 -11.16 11.41
C ALA A 120 -14.88 -11.05 12.93
N ALA A 121 -13.82 -11.33 13.69
CA ALA A 121 -13.81 -11.26 15.16
C ALA A 121 -13.52 -9.85 15.72
N ALA A 122 -13.15 -8.89 14.87
CA ALA A 122 -12.81 -7.54 15.29
C ALA A 122 -14.01 -6.79 15.89
N SER A 123 -13.77 -6.01 16.95
CA SER A 123 -14.82 -5.29 17.68
C SER A 123 -15.36 -4.05 16.96
N SER A 124 -14.70 -3.57 15.91
CA SER A 124 -15.13 -2.46 15.06
C SER A 124 -14.63 -2.64 13.64
N ALA A 125 -15.25 -1.93 12.69
CA ALA A 125 -14.84 -1.98 11.29
C ALA A 125 -13.40 -1.46 11.09
N CYS A 126 -13.00 -0.46 11.88
CA CYS A 126 -11.65 0.09 11.85
C CYS A 126 -10.60 -0.94 12.33
N ALA A 127 -10.92 -1.72 13.37
CA ALA A 127 -10.03 -2.78 13.85
C ALA A 127 -9.89 -3.92 12.82
N ALA A 128 -10.98 -4.27 12.12
CA ALA A 128 -10.99 -5.31 11.08
C ALA A 128 -10.03 -5.01 9.92
N GLN A 129 -9.81 -3.73 9.58
CA GLN A 129 -8.90 -3.31 8.52
C GLN A 129 -7.46 -3.79 8.77
N SER A 130 -7.00 -3.69 10.02
CA SER A 130 -5.62 -4.05 10.40
C SER A 130 -5.28 -5.52 10.15
N CYS A 131 -6.27 -6.42 10.30
CA CYS A 131 -6.14 -7.85 10.03
C CYS A 131 -5.80 -8.14 8.56
N LEU A 132 -6.52 -7.49 7.63
CA LEU A 132 -6.35 -7.69 6.18
C LEU A 132 -5.09 -6.98 5.66
N ALA A 133 -4.76 -5.82 6.23
CA ALA A 133 -3.55 -5.08 5.89
C ALA A 133 -2.28 -5.88 6.17
N GLN A 134 -2.25 -6.71 7.22
CA GLN A 134 -1.12 -7.60 7.49
C GLN A 134 -0.94 -8.65 6.40
N TYR A 135 -2.00 -9.38 6.06
CA TYR A 135 -1.97 -10.36 4.98
C TYR A 135 -1.45 -9.76 3.66
N ARG A 136 -1.93 -8.56 3.29
CA ARG A 136 -1.50 -7.90 2.04
C ARG A 136 -0.03 -7.49 2.02
N ARG A 137 0.58 -7.22 3.19
CA ARG A 137 2.03 -6.95 3.27
C ARG A 137 2.83 -8.23 3.05
N ASP A 138 2.37 -9.34 3.63
CA ASP A 138 3.07 -10.63 3.57
C ASP A 138 2.87 -11.32 2.20
N PHE A 139 1.73 -11.09 1.54
CA PHE A 139 1.33 -11.71 0.26
C PHE A 139 0.86 -10.67 -0.77
N PRO A 140 1.74 -9.76 -1.23
CA PRO A 140 1.35 -8.66 -2.14
C PRO A 140 0.86 -9.14 -3.51
N THR A 141 1.33 -10.30 -3.96
CA THR A 141 0.93 -10.97 -5.21
C THR A 141 0.31 -12.34 -4.95
N GLY A 142 -0.21 -12.57 -3.75
CA GLY A 142 -0.89 -13.81 -3.37
C GLY A 142 -2.16 -14.05 -4.19
N LEU A 143 -2.60 -15.30 -4.23
CA LEU A 143 -3.84 -15.77 -4.82
C LEU A 143 -5.04 -14.93 -4.35
N HIS A 144 -5.08 -14.57 -3.06
CA HIS A 144 -6.18 -13.80 -2.46
C HIS A 144 -5.90 -12.30 -2.32
N SER A 145 -4.83 -11.79 -2.94
CA SER A 145 -4.46 -10.37 -2.84
C SER A 145 -5.59 -9.42 -3.27
N SER A 146 -6.32 -9.75 -4.34
CA SER A 146 -7.46 -8.96 -4.81
C SER A 146 -8.68 -9.06 -3.90
N GLU A 147 -9.01 -10.24 -3.39
CA GLU A 147 -10.12 -10.43 -2.45
C GLU A 147 -9.85 -9.69 -1.13
N ALA A 148 -8.61 -9.81 -0.61
CA ALA A 148 -8.18 -9.09 0.58
C ALA A 148 -8.29 -7.57 0.43
N LEU A 149 -7.91 -7.02 -0.74
CA LEU A 149 -8.05 -5.59 -1.01
C LEU A 149 -9.50 -5.13 -1.05
N GLN A 150 -10.40 -5.93 -1.66
CA GLN A 150 -11.83 -5.61 -1.70
C GLN A 150 -12.45 -5.62 -0.30
N LEU A 151 -12.14 -6.65 0.50
CA LEU A 151 -12.59 -6.74 1.88
C LEU A 151 -12.05 -5.58 2.72
N GLU A 152 -10.77 -5.23 2.57
CA GLU A 152 -10.16 -4.11 3.30
C GLU A 152 -10.84 -2.77 2.95
N THR A 153 -11.10 -2.53 1.66
CA THR A 153 -11.77 -1.31 1.19
C THR A 153 -13.19 -1.21 1.74
N ALA A 154 -13.93 -2.32 1.77
CA ALA A 154 -15.27 -2.37 2.36
C ALA A 154 -15.23 -2.05 3.87
N ARG A 155 -14.27 -2.63 4.61
CA ARG A 155 -14.10 -2.35 6.05
C ARG A 155 -13.69 -0.91 6.33
N LEU A 156 -12.89 -0.30 5.46
CA LEU A 156 -12.53 1.11 5.57
C LEU A 156 -13.77 2.02 5.41
N GLN A 157 -14.65 1.72 4.46
CA GLN A 157 -15.91 2.46 4.30
C GLN A 157 -16.85 2.30 5.50
N ASP A 158 -16.93 1.08 6.05
CA ASP A 158 -17.69 0.82 7.28
C ASP A 158 -17.12 1.63 8.47
N CYS A 159 -15.79 1.66 8.60
CA CYS A 159 -15.09 2.43 9.63
C CYS A 159 -15.41 3.93 9.56
N VAL A 160 -15.40 4.52 8.36
CA VAL A 160 -15.77 5.93 8.17
C VAL A 160 -17.22 6.16 8.62
N ARG A 161 -18.16 5.31 8.20
CA ARG A 161 -19.58 5.43 8.61
C ARG A 161 -19.78 5.27 10.11
N GLU A 162 -19.05 4.36 10.75
CA GLU A 162 -19.07 4.17 12.20
C GLU A 162 -18.58 5.44 12.92
N SER A 163 -17.48 6.04 12.43
CA SER A 163 -16.93 7.28 12.98
C SER A 163 -17.89 8.47 12.85
N GLU A 164 -18.61 8.58 11.72
CA GLU A 164 -19.63 9.61 11.50
C GLU A 164 -20.83 9.45 12.44
N ARG A 165 -21.25 8.20 12.74
CA ARG A 165 -22.33 7.92 13.70
C ARG A 165 -21.91 8.17 15.15
N ALA A 166 -20.66 7.88 15.48
CA ALA A 166 -20.10 8.10 16.81
C ALA A 166 -19.85 9.57 17.10
N LYS A 167 -19.75 10.44 16.07
CA LYS A 167 -19.71 11.89 16.23
C LYS A 167 -20.99 12.30 16.97
N PRO A 168 -20.89 12.82 18.22
CA PRO A 168 -22.06 13.23 18.97
C PRO A 168 -22.85 14.20 18.12
N ARG A 169 -24.08 13.84 17.77
CA ARG A 169 -25.02 14.78 17.18
C ARG A 169 -25.18 15.85 18.24
N ALA A 170 -24.55 17.00 18.02
CA ALA A 170 -24.61 18.10 18.96
C ALA A 170 -26.08 18.28 19.34
N ALA A 171 -26.39 18.20 20.63
CA ALA A 171 -27.67 18.70 21.11
C ALA A 171 -27.82 20.12 20.53
N PRO A 172 -29.04 20.60 20.20
CA PRO A 172 -29.25 21.99 19.83
C PRO A 172 -28.83 22.88 21.00
N SER A 173 -27.53 23.14 21.11
CA SER A 173 -26.94 24.12 21.99
C SER A 173 -27.29 25.48 21.43
N ALA A 174 -27.58 26.40 22.34
CA ALA A 174 -27.91 27.78 22.06
C ALA A 174 -27.11 28.31 20.85
N THR A 175 -27.82 28.94 19.91
CA THR A 175 -27.22 29.54 18.72
C THR A 175 -25.97 30.34 19.14
N PRO A 176 -24.78 30.02 18.63
CA PRO A 176 -23.50 30.60 19.09
C PRO A 176 -23.49 32.14 19.05
N LEU A 177 -24.30 32.69 18.15
CA LEU A 177 -24.67 34.09 18.09
C LEU A 177 -26.19 34.17 18.09
N ALA A 178 -26.76 34.96 19.01
CA ALA A 178 -28.19 35.22 19.01
C ALA A 178 -28.62 35.99 17.75
N ASP A 179 -29.91 35.98 17.44
CA ASP A 179 -30.42 36.79 16.33
C ASP A 179 -30.29 38.27 16.68
N GLY A 180 -29.79 39.07 15.74
CA GLY A 180 -29.58 40.50 15.94
C GLY A 180 -28.65 41.16 14.94
N ASP A 181 -28.58 42.48 15.07
CA ASP A 181 -27.60 43.31 14.40
C ASP A 181 -26.49 43.67 15.38
N TYR A 182 -25.25 43.59 14.92
CA TYR A 182 -24.04 43.68 15.72
C TYR A 182 -23.04 44.64 15.10
N LEU A 183 -22.20 45.18 15.96
CA LEU A 183 -21.05 45.98 15.57
C LEU A 183 -19.79 45.18 15.84
N GLY A 184 -18.96 45.03 14.81
CA GLY A 184 -17.65 44.41 14.92
C GLY A 184 -16.52 45.37 14.58
N ASP A 185 -15.37 45.20 15.22
CA ASP A 185 -14.13 45.85 14.85
C ASP A 185 -13.17 44.80 14.27
N ALA A 186 -12.85 44.93 12.98
CA ALA A 186 -11.88 44.09 12.30
C ALA A 186 -10.46 44.51 12.70
N ALA A 187 -9.66 43.55 13.17
CA ALA A 187 -8.25 43.76 13.47
C ALA A 187 -7.48 44.08 12.17
N PRO A 188 -6.47 44.96 12.22
CA PRO A 188 -5.61 45.20 11.06
C PRO A 188 -4.85 43.91 10.71
N ALA A 189 -4.81 43.58 9.42
CA ALA A 189 -4.00 42.49 8.87
C ALA A 189 -3.19 43.06 7.69
N PRO A 190 -2.02 43.68 7.95
CA PRO A 190 -1.23 44.35 6.92
C PRO A 190 -0.81 43.42 5.78
N ALA A 191 -0.54 42.15 6.09
CA ALA A 191 -0.20 41.12 5.11
C ALA A 191 -1.28 40.90 4.05
N CYS A 192 -2.52 41.32 4.33
CA CYS A 192 -3.64 41.20 3.41
C CYS A 192 -4.05 42.58 2.85
N GLY A 193 -3.56 43.69 3.42
CA GLY A 193 -4.00 45.04 3.08
C GLY A 193 -5.20 45.52 3.88
N VAL A 194 -5.58 44.79 4.94
CA VAL A 194 -6.71 45.15 5.79
C VAL A 194 -6.27 46.14 6.85
N VAL A 195 -6.84 47.35 6.77
CA VAL A 195 -6.79 48.34 7.85
C VAL A 195 -7.86 48.07 8.90
N ARG A 196 -7.64 48.56 10.11
CA ARG A 196 -8.65 48.54 11.16
C ARG A 196 -9.91 49.22 10.64
N GLN A 197 -11.04 48.52 10.66
CA GLN A 197 -12.32 49.05 10.22
C GLN A 197 -13.47 48.50 11.06
N ARG A 198 -14.51 49.29 11.17
CA ARG A 198 -15.76 48.91 11.80
C ARG A 198 -16.69 48.28 10.78
N ILE A 199 -17.24 47.13 11.12
CA ILE A 199 -18.13 46.35 10.26
C ILE A 199 -19.47 46.14 10.93
N ASP A 200 -20.52 46.23 10.12
CA ASP A 200 -21.88 45.91 10.51
C ASP A 200 -22.10 44.42 10.22
N ILE A 201 -22.54 43.68 11.23
CA ILE A 201 -22.77 42.23 11.18
C ILE A 201 -24.24 41.99 11.49
N SER A 202 -24.91 41.13 10.74
CA SER A 202 -26.29 40.74 11.01
C SER A 202 -26.37 39.22 11.04
N ALA A 203 -26.93 38.67 12.12
CA ALA A 203 -27.07 37.23 12.33
C ALA A 203 -28.54 36.89 12.57
N CYS A 204 -29.06 35.96 11.78
CA CYS A 204 -30.49 35.66 11.73
C CYS A 204 -30.75 34.22 11.32
N GLY A 205 -31.35 33.43 12.22
CA GLY A 205 -31.74 32.06 11.95
C GLY A 205 -30.57 31.18 11.48
N GLY A 206 -29.39 31.36 12.09
CA GLY A 206 -28.17 30.66 11.71
C GLY A 206 -27.48 31.20 10.45
N ARG A 207 -28.02 32.21 9.78
CA ARG A 207 -27.32 32.93 8.71
C ARG A 207 -26.61 34.15 9.25
N ILE A 208 -25.48 34.50 8.64
CA ILE A 208 -24.70 35.68 9.01
C ILE A 208 -24.29 36.44 7.76
N GLN A 209 -24.34 37.76 7.84
CA GLN A 209 -23.84 38.65 6.80
C GLN A 209 -23.04 39.79 7.41
N TRP A 210 -22.00 40.24 6.71
CA TRP A 210 -21.26 41.45 7.09
C TRP A 210 -20.66 42.13 5.87
N ARG A 211 -20.30 43.41 6.04
CA ARG A 211 -19.78 44.23 4.94
C ARG A 211 -18.48 44.92 5.32
N HIS A 212 -17.43 44.69 4.53
CA HIS A 212 -16.20 45.47 4.61
C HIS A 212 -16.36 46.76 3.81
N LYS A 213 -16.03 47.90 4.43
CA LYS A 213 -16.12 49.24 3.82
C LYS A 213 -14.81 49.64 3.14
N ALA A 214 -13.69 49.01 3.50
CA ALA A 214 -12.38 49.19 2.89
C ALA A 214 -11.95 47.93 2.10
N PRO A 215 -11.12 48.08 1.05
CA PRO A 215 -10.57 46.94 0.29
C PRO A 215 -9.85 45.96 1.20
N LEU A 216 -10.03 44.66 0.94
CA LEU A 216 -9.47 43.60 1.79
C LEU A 216 -8.13 43.07 1.28
N ALA A 217 -7.95 42.96 -0.03
CA ALA A 217 -6.73 42.54 -0.74
C ALA A 217 -6.87 42.92 -2.23
N ALA A 218 -5.76 42.97 -2.97
CA ALA A 218 -5.78 43.33 -4.39
C ALA A 218 -6.51 42.30 -5.29
N SER A 219 -6.55 41.02 -4.89
CA SER A 219 -7.23 39.94 -5.61
C SER A 219 -8.71 39.80 -5.25
N LEU A 220 -9.19 40.52 -4.24
CA LEU A 220 -10.59 40.50 -3.82
C LEU A 220 -11.41 41.57 -4.55
N PRO A 221 -12.74 41.39 -4.68
CA PRO A 221 -13.60 42.41 -5.27
C PRO A 221 -13.43 43.79 -4.60
N PRO A 222 -13.58 44.91 -5.34
CA PRO A 222 -13.45 46.24 -4.77
C PRO A 222 -14.50 46.45 -3.67
N ALA A 223 -14.08 47.14 -2.61
CA ALA A 223 -14.98 47.49 -1.53
C ALA A 223 -16.10 48.43 -2.02
N PRO A 224 -17.31 48.31 -1.44
CA PRO A 224 -17.63 47.47 -0.29
C PRO A 224 -17.96 46.01 -0.66
N VAL A 225 -17.38 45.06 0.08
CA VAL A 225 -17.58 43.61 -0.13
C VAL A 225 -18.51 43.06 0.94
N GLN A 226 -19.61 42.45 0.52
CA GLN A 226 -20.56 41.77 1.38
C GLN A 226 -20.28 40.27 1.39
N TRP A 227 -20.21 39.73 2.59
CA TRP A 227 -20.04 38.31 2.87
C TRP A 227 -21.33 37.77 3.44
N GLU A 228 -21.72 36.58 3.01
CA GLU A 228 -22.93 35.89 3.45
C GLU A 228 -22.60 34.43 3.72
N GLY A 229 -23.08 33.91 4.84
CA GLY A 229 -22.74 32.57 5.28
C GLY A 229 -23.71 31.98 6.29
N GLU A 230 -23.32 30.83 6.80
CA GLU A 230 -24.04 30.08 7.81
C GLU A 230 -23.14 29.85 9.02
N ILE A 231 -23.74 29.89 10.20
CA ILE A 231 -23.15 29.52 11.49
C ILE A 231 -23.84 28.24 11.92
N ASP A 232 -23.07 27.18 12.14
CA ASP A 232 -23.63 25.93 12.66
C ASP A 232 -23.80 25.98 14.20
N ALA A 233 -24.39 24.92 14.76
CA ALA A 233 -24.65 24.86 16.20
C ALA A 233 -23.37 24.83 17.08
N SER A 234 -22.21 24.55 16.48
CA SER A 234 -20.93 24.53 17.18
C SER A 234 -20.20 25.88 17.15
N GLY A 235 -20.70 26.85 16.38
CA GLY A 235 -20.06 28.15 16.18
C GLY A 235 -19.22 28.20 14.92
N ASP A 236 -19.07 27.10 14.19
CA ASP A 236 -18.32 27.09 12.95
C ASP A 236 -19.08 27.86 11.87
N LEU A 237 -18.35 28.74 11.21
CA LEU A 237 -18.86 29.70 10.26
C LEU A 237 -18.25 29.44 8.89
N ARG A 238 -19.10 29.43 7.87
CA ARG A 238 -18.68 29.41 6.47
C ARG A 238 -19.43 30.46 5.68
N ALA A 239 -18.71 31.41 5.10
CA ALA A 239 -19.29 32.50 4.32
C ALA A 239 -18.62 32.65 2.96
N SER A 240 -19.30 33.30 2.02
CA SER A 240 -18.75 33.61 0.71
C SER A 240 -19.23 34.96 0.19
N VAL A 241 -18.51 35.50 -0.80
CA VAL A 241 -18.95 36.72 -1.50
C VAL A 241 -19.90 36.32 -2.63
N ARG A 242 -21.19 36.67 -2.50
CA ARG A 242 -22.24 36.39 -3.51
C ARG A 242 -22.29 34.92 -3.95
N GLY A 243 -22.06 33.97 -3.04
CA GLY A 243 -22.06 32.54 -3.35
C GLY A 243 -20.85 32.04 -4.14
N ASN A 244 -19.81 32.86 -4.33
CA ASN A 244 -18.63 32.45 -5.09
C ASN A 244 -17.73 31.51 -4.28
N ALA A 245 -17.59 30.26 -4.73
CA ALA A 245 -16.78 29.22 -4.09
C ALA A 245 -15.27 29.51 -4.07
N SER A 246 -14.77 30.41 -4.91
CA SER A 246 -13.37 30.86 -4.88
C SER A 246 -13.11 31.88 -3.77
N PHE A 247 -14.15 32.50 -3.23
CA PHE A 247 -14.08 33.49 -2.15
C PHE A 247 -14.83 32.99 -0.92
N VAL A 248 -14.28 31.96 -0.27
CA VAL A 248 -14.84 31.37 0.95
C VAL A 248 -14.03 31.81 2.15
N ALA A 249 -14.73 32.29 3.18
CA ALA A 249 -14.18 32.56 4.49
C ALA A 249 -14.66 31.48 5.47
N HIS A 250 -13.72 30.93 6.23
CA HIS A 250 -13.98 30.02 7.34
C HIS A 250 -13.70 30.73 8.65
N GLY A 251 -14.54 30.47 9.66
CA GLY A 251 -14.37 31.01 10.99
C GLY A 251 -15.05 30.23 12.09
N HIS A 252 -14.93 30.76 13.30
CA HIS A 252 -15.57 30.23 14.50
C HIS A 252 -16.10 31.40 15.32
N VAL A 253 -17.32 31.27 15.86
CA VAL A 253 -17.96 32.22 16.77
C VAL A 253 -18.05 31.56 18.14
N GLY A 254 -17.09 31.88 19.00
CA GLY A 254 -17.11 31.40 20.38
C GLY A 254 -18.27 32.03 21.17
N ALA A 255 -19.03 31.21 21.90
CA ALA A 255 -20.16 31.65 22.71
C ALA A 255 -19.80 32.74 23.75
N THR A 256 -18.55 32.74 24.21
CA THR A 256 -18.00 33.71 25.18
C THR A 256 -17.09 34.76 24.54
N GLU A 257 -16.33 34.37 23.52
CA GLU A 257 -15.23 35.19 23.00
C GLU A 257 -15.70 36.28 22.03
N ARG A 258 -16.95 36.21 21.54
CA ARG A 258 -17.55 37.22 20.64
C ARG A 258 -16.59 37.64 19.52
N ARG A 259 -15.88 36.67 18.94
CA ARG A 259 -14.85 36.89 17.93
C ARG A 259 -15.15 36.00 16.74
N ILE A 260 -14.95 36.54 15.54
CA ILE A 260 -15.03 35.82 14.27
C ILE A 260 -13.62 35.83 13.68
N GLU A 261 -12.98 34.68 13.55
CA GLU A 261 -11.72 34.58 12.81
C GLU A 261 -12.01 34.22 11.36
N MET A 262 -11.49 34.96 10.39
CA MET A 262 -11.78 34.73 8.98
C MET A 262 -10.50 34.51 8.20
N ARG A 263 -10.45 33.47 7.38
CA ARG A 263 -9.36 33.26 6.42
C ARG A 263 -9.86 33.59 5.02
N TYR A 264 -9.23 34.55 4.35
CA TYR A 264 -9.56 34.92 2.98
C TYR A 264 -8.60 34.24 1.99
N PRO A 265 -9.01 34.01 0.74
CA PRO A 265 -8.09 33.61 -0.33
C PRO A 265 -6.96 34.65 -0.47
N ASP A 266 -5.75 34.17 -0.76
CA ASP A 266 -4.53 34.98 -0.91
C ASP A 266 -4.07 35.76 0.33
N CYS A 267 -4.72 35.55 1.48
CA CYS A 267 -4.38 36.15 2.76
C CYS A 267 -3.82 35.07 3.69
N ALA A 268 -2.49 35.07 3.90
CA ALA A 268 -1.81 34.06 4.71
C ALA A 268 -2.20 34.10 6.20
N SER A 269 -2.78 35.20 6.66
CA SER A 269 -3.18 35.42 8.06
C SER A 269 -4.70 35.39 8.22
N ALA A 270 -5.18 34.87 9.35
CA ALA A 270 -6.58 35.04 9.71
C ALA A 270 -6.83 36.50 10.14
N ILE A 271 -8.00 37.02 9.81
CA ILE A 271 -8.48 38.34 10.21
C ILE A 271 -9.51 38.13 11.32
N GLY A 272 -9.16 38.58 12.51
CA GLY A 272 -10.10 38.57 13.64
C GLY A 272 -11.04 39.77 13.57
N VAL A 273 -12.33 39.52 13.73
CA VAL A 273 -13.36 40.53 14.00
C VAL A 273 -13.83 40.33 15.42
N ALA A 274 -13.65 41.34 16.26
CA ALA A 274 -14.23 41.35 17.60
C ALA A 274 -15.62 41.98 17.54
N ILE A 275 -16.67 41.26 17.94
CA ILE A 275 -18.02 41.79 18.10
C ILE A 275 -18.04 42.64 19.36
N THR A 276 -18.04 43.96 19.19
CA THR A 276 -17.92 44.93 20.28
C THR A 276 -19.26 45.32 20.90
N GLY A 277 -20.37 45.08 20.19
CA GLY A 277 -21.70 45.42 20.70
C GLY A 277 -22.82 44.83 19.87
N GLN A 278 -24.00 44.68 20.49
CA GLN A 278 -25.24 44.36 19.81
C GLN A 278 -26.02 45.67 19.62
N LEU A 279 -26.37 45.98 18.38
CA LEU A 279 -27.11 47.18 17.99
C LEU A 279 -28.62 46.94 18.12
N ALA A 280 -29.09 45.75 17.75
CA ALA A 280 -30.48 45.35 17.86
C ALA A 280 -30.59 43.85 18.18
N SER A 281 -31.60 43.48 18.97
CA SER A 281 -31.99 42.09 19.21
C SER A 281 -33.07 41.67 18.22
N GLY A 282 -32.96 40.45 17.70
CA GLY A 282 -33.87 39.92 16.70
C GLY A 282 -33.58 40.44 15.29
N CYS A 283 -34.18 39.79 14.31
CA CYS A 283 -34.00 40.14 12.91
C CYS A 283 -34.83 41.35 12.54
N SER A 284 -34.18 42.52 12.47
CA SER A 284 -34.72 43.63 11.70
C SER A 284 -34.84 43.14 10.27
N GLN A 285 -36.05 42.83 9.79
CA GLN A 285 -36.28 42.50 8.39
C GLN A 285 -35.92 43.72 7.55
N LYS A 286 -34.63 43.87 7.23
CA LYS A 286 -34.18 44.84 6.25
C LYS A 286 -34.34 44.15 4.90
N PRO A 287 -35.27 44.62 4.04
CA PRO A 287 -35.40 44.07 2.71
C PRO A 287 -34.04 44.17 1.99
N PRO A 288 -33.72 43.20 1.10
CA PRO A 288 -32.46 43.18 0.36
C PRO A 288 -32.19 44.47 -0.42
#